data_AF-A0ABD1PN50-F1
#
_entry.id   AF-A0ABD1PN50-F1
#
_cell.length_a   1.000
_cell.length_b   1.000
_cell.length_c   1.000
_cell.angle_alpha   90.00
_cell.angle_beta   90.00
_cell.angle_gamma   90.00
#
_symmetry.space_group_name_H-M   'P 1'
#
loop_
_entity.id
_entity.type
_entity.pdbx_description
1 polymer ?
#
loop_
_entity_poly.entity_id
_entity_poly.type
_entity_poly.pdbx_seq_one_letter_code
_entity_poly.pdbx_strand_id
1 'polypeptide(L)'
;MFKPMLEFFRQTESSLMVNIYPFFAYESNADAISLNYALFRQNPSMKPSGLLKEAQTRSEDRTSLRPHEDLTVYLFALFNESKKFGLTLERNFGLFYPNEKKVYDISFTAKGLKSYKGDHSQASGGEQRVSTGSSNGQT
;
A
#
# COMPACT_ATOMS: atom_id res chain seq x y z
N MET A 1 10.67 -10.12 23.63
CA MET A 1 9.78 -8.97 23.91
C MET A 1 8.36 -9.19 23.39
N PHE A 2 8.13 -9.68 22.17
CA PHE A 2 6.77 -9.85 21.63
C PHE A 2 5.98 -11.04 22.18
N LYS A 3 6.63 -12.14 22.56
CA LYS A 3 5.93 -13.36 23.01
C LYS A 3 4.92 -13.12 24.15
N PRO A 4 5.26 -12.39 25.24
CA PRO A 4 4.28 -12.12 26.31
C PRO A 4 3.09 -11.26 25.85
N MET A 5 3.30 -10.31 24.93
CA MET A 5 2.23 -9.47 24.38
C MET A 5 1.27 -10.29 23.50
N LEU A 6 1.81 -11.15 22.63
CA LEU A 6 0.99 -12.03 21.79
C LEU A 6 0.19 -13.03 22.63
N GLU A 7 0.81 -13.53 23.71
CA GLU A 7 0.13 -14.41 24.66
C GLU A 7 -1.01 -13.68 25.39
N PHE A 8 -0.82 -12.42 25.77
CA PHE A 8 -1.89 -11.60 26.34
C PHE A 8 -3.06 -11.43 25.37
N PHE A 9 -2.81 -11.07 24.10
CA PHE A 9 -3.87 -10.97 23.08
C PHE A 9 -4.60 -12.29 22.85
N ARG A 10 -3.88 -13.41 22.92
CA ARG A 10 -4.48 -14.75 22.84
C ARG A 10 -5.39 -15.02 24.04
N GLN A 11 -4.96 -14.66 25.26
CA GLN A 11 -5.73 -14.88 26.49
C GLN A 11 -6.97 -13.99 26.58
N THR A 12 -6.91 -12.77 26.05
CA THR A 12 -8.04 -11.82 26.06
C THR A 12 -8.88 -11.87 24.78
N GLU A 13 -8.61 -12.84 23.89
CA GLU A 13 -9.26 -12.99 22.58
C GLU A 13 -9.27 -11.68 21.77
N SER A 14 -8.25 -10.85 21.96
CA SER A 14 -8.17 -9.52 21.38
C SER A 14 -7.39 -9.54 20.07
N SER A 15 -7.80 -8.73 19.11
CA SER A 15 -7.13 -8.62 17.82
C SER A 15 -5.86 -7.79 17.89
N LEU A 16 -4.83 -8.19 17.14
CA LEU A 16 -3.64 -7.39 16.89
C LEU A 16 -3.90 -6.44 15.70
N MET A 17 -3.75 -5.14 15.92
CA MET A 17 -3.76 -4.15 14.84
C MET A 17 -2.34 -3.95 14.29
N VAL A 18 -2.21 -3.95 12.97
CA VAL A 18 -0.93 -3.75 12.28
C VAL A 18 -1.14 -2.71 11.17
N ASN A 19 -0.29 -1.69 11.15
CA ASN A 19 -0.25 -0.75 10.03
C ASN A 19 0.50 -1.40 8.86
N ILE A 20 -0.16 -1.56 7.72
CA ILE A 20 0.42 -2.18 6.53
C ILE A 20 0.46 -1.15 5.41
N TYR A 21 1.65 -0.94 4.82
CA TYR A 21 1.87 0.04 3.76
C TYR A 21 2.60 -0.60 2.57
N PRO A 22 1.89 -1.30 1.66
CA PRO A 22 2.53 -1.97 0.50
C PRO A 22 3.32 -1.00 -0.39
N PHE A 23 2.88 0.25 -0.47
CA PHE A 23 3.58 1.31 -1.20
C PHE A 23 5.02 1.53 -0.72
N PHE A 24 5.29 1.53 0.59
CA PHE A 24 6.65 1.70 1.11
C PHE A 24 7.52 0.46 0.88
N ALA A 25 6.92 -0.73 0.84
CA ALA A 25 7.65 -1.94 0.47
C ALA A 25 8.12 -1.88 -1.00
N TYR A 26 7.24 -1.41 -1.89
CA TYR A 26 7.61 -1.14 -3.29
C TYR A 26 8.70 -0.07 -3.39
N GLU A 27 8.51 1.07 -2.73
CA GLU A 27 9.45 2.21 -2.82
C GLU A 27 10.85 1.85 -2.33
N SER A 28 10.96 1.07 -1.25
CA SER A 28 12.25 0.63 -0.70
C SER A 28 12.93 -0.51 -1.47
N ASN A 29 12.20 -1.27 -2.29
CA ASN A 29 12.74 -2.42 -3.03
C ASN A 29 11.97 -2.71 -4.33
N ALA A 30 12.00 -1.75 -5.25
CA ALA A 30 11.28 -1.85 -6.53
C ALA A 30 11.80 -2.97 -7.46
N ASP A 31 13.05 -3.41 -7.27
CA ASP A 31 13.66 -4.50 -8.03
C ASP A 31 13.04 -5.86 -7.68
N ALA A 32 12.70 -6.08 -6.40
CA ALA A 32 12.10 -7.33 -5.93
C ALA A 32 10.57 -7.26 -5.86
N ILE A 33 10.01 -6.08 -5.57
CA ILE A 33 8.58 -5.87 -5.38
C ILE A 33 8.08 -5.02 -6.53
N SER A 34 7.33 -5.63 -7.44
CA SER A 34 6.74 -4.88 -8.56
C SER A 34 5.61 -3.97 -8.10
N LEU A 35 5.35 -2.90 -8.86
CA LEU A 35 4.20 -2.02 -8.65
C LEU A 35 2.86 -2.78 -8.74
N ASN A 36 2.73 -3.73 -9.67
CA ASN A 36 1.49 -4.51 -9.83
C ASN A 36 1.18 -5.33 -8.57
N TYR A 37 2.19 -5.94 -7.96
CA TYR A 37 2.05 -6.64 -6.68
C TYR A 37 1.57 -5.70 -5.56
N ALA A 38 2.21 -4.52 -5.41
CA ALA A 38 1.83 -3.55 -4.38
C ALA A 38 0.42 -2.95 -4.57
N LEU A 39 -0.07 -2.90 -5.83
CA LEU A 39 -1.41 -2.43 -6.18
C LEU A 39 -2.46 -3.55 -6.27
N PHE A 40 -2.12 -4.78 -5.86
CA PHE A 40 -3.00 -5.95 -5.96
C PHE A 40 -3.52 -6.21 -7.38
N ARG A 41 -2.70 -5.90 -8.40
CA ARG A 41 -2.97 -6.16 -9.82
C ARG A 41 -2.31 -7.47 -10.24
N GLN A 42 -2.84 -8.07 -11.31
CA GLN A 42 -2.17 -9.22 -11.93
C GLN A 42 -0.74 -8.84 -12.32
N ASN A 43 0.20 -9.70 -11.94
CA ASN A 43 1.61 -9.49 -12.19
C ASN A 43 2.13 -10.51 -13.20
N PRO A 44 2.16 -10.18 -14.51
CA PRO A 44 2.54 -11.14 -15.55
C PRO A 44 4.01 -11.56 -15.50
N SER A 45 4.86 -10.81 -14.80
CA SER A 45 6.32 -11.01 -14.78
C SER A 45 6.86 -11.63 -13.49
N MET A 46 6.00 -11.95 -12.51
CA MET A 46 6.43 -12.64 -11.29
C MET A 46 6.67 -14.13 -11.59
N LYS A 47 7.80 -14.44 -12.21
CA LYS A 47 8.42 -15.77 -12.09
C LYS A 47 9.16 -15.77 -10.77
N PRO A 48 8.65 -16.46 -9.73
CA PRO A 48 9.23 -16.27 -8.43
C PRO A 48 10.61 -16.93 -8.36
N SER A 49 11.63 -16.16 -7.95
CA SER A 49 12.95 -16.69 -7.60
C SER A 49 12.98 -17.03 -6.11
N GLY A 50 13.55 -18.19 -5.78
CA GLY A 50 13.88 -18.64 -4.42
C GLY A 50 12.71 -18.61 -3.44
N LEU A 51 12.64 -17.58 -2.60
CA LEU A 51 11.67 -17.48 -1.50
C LEU A 51 10.27 -17.06 -1.94
N LEU A 52 10.15 -16.32 -3.05
CA LEU A 52 8.86 -15.87 -3.57
C LEU A 52 8.09 -17.03 -4.21
N LYS A 53 8.77 -18.13 -4.58
CA LYS A 53 8.14 -19.29 -5.23
C LYS A 53 7.24 -20.04 -4.28
N GLU A 54 7.62 -20.12 -3.02
CA GLU A 54 6.83 -20.81 -2.01
C GLU A 54 5.63 -19.96 -1.56
N ALA A 55 5.78 -18.63 -1.53
CA ALA A 55 4.69 -17.69 -1.30
C ALA A 55 3.68 -17.68 -2.45
N GLN A 56 4.14 -17.74 -3.71
CA GLN A 56 3.31 -17.70 -4.91
C GLN A 56 2.70 -19.07 -5.29
N THR A 57 3.40 -20.19 -5.08
CA THR A 57 2.82 -21.53 -5.34
C THR A 57 1.70 -21.85 -4.33
N ARG A 58 1.65 -21.14 -3.20
CA ARG A 58 0.53 -21.19 -2.24
C ARG A 58 -0.57 -20.16 -2.54
N SER A 59 -0.38 -19.29 -3.55
CA SER A 59 -1.17 -18.08 -3.70
C SER A 59 -2.43 -18.18 -4.55
N GLU A 60 -2.71 -19.34 -5.15
CA GLU A 60 -3.91 -19.47 -6.00
C GLU A 60 -5.19 -19.79 -5.23
N ASP A 61 -5.12 -20.23 -3.96
CA ASP A 61 -6.35 -20.43 -3.16
C ASP A 61 -6.16 -20.44 -1.62
N ARG A 62 -4.93 -20.22 -1.10
CA ARG A 62 -4.62 -20.45 0.34
C ARG A 62 -3.60 -19.48 0.97
N THR A 63 -3.37 -18.29 0.38
CA THR A 63 -2.32 -17.34 0.85
C THR A 63 -2.63 -16.59 2.14
N SER A 64 -3.89 -16.58 2.59
CA SER A 64 -4.17 -16.11 3.94
C SER A 64 -3.90 -17.28 4.89
N LEU A 65 -3.03 -17.08 5.89
CA LEU A 65 -2.88 -18.04 7.01
C LEU A 65 -4.21 -18.26 7.75
N ARG A 66 -5.21 -17.40 7.50
CA ARG A 66 -6.57 -17.46 8.03
C ARG A 66 -7.57 -17.12 6.89
N PRO A 67 -7.84 -18.06 5.97
CA PRO A 67 -8.63 -17.78 4.76
C PRO A 67 -10.15 -17.65 5.03
N HIS A 68 -10.59 -18.01 6.23
CA HIS A 68 -12.00 -17.97 6.65
C HIS A 68 -12.26 -16.92 7.74
N GLU A 69 -11.33 -15.99 7.95
CA GLU A 69 -11.47 -14.93 8.95
C GLU A 69 -11.67 -13.59 8.26
N ASP A 70 -12.65 -12.83 8.72
CA ASP A 70 -12.93 -11.50 8.18
C ASP A 70 -11.81 -10.53 8.57
N LEU A 71 -11.23 -9.87 7.56
CA LEU A 71 -10.23 -8.84 7.78
C LEU A 71 -10.90 -7.48 7.98
N THR A 72 -10.73 -6.89 9.16
CA THR A 72 -11.12 -5.49 9.39
C THR A 72 -10.01 -4.56 8.90
N VAL A 73 -10.30 -3.74 7.89
CA VAL A 73 -9.34 -2.80 7.29
C VAL A 73 -9.77 -1.36 7.57
N TYR A 74 -8.86 -0.58 8.13
CA TYR A 74 -9.01 0.87 8.26
C TYR A 74 -8.10 1.57 7.25
N LEU A 75 -8.67 2.43 6.42
CA LEU A 75 -7.90 3.22 5.47
C LEU A 75 -7.31 4.44 6.17
N PHE A 76 -5.99 4.60 6.04
CA PHE A 76 -5.28 5.78 6.47
C PHE A 76 -5.08 6.71 5.26
N ALA A 77 -5.50 7.98 5.27
CA ALA A 77 -6.25 8.72 6.30
C ALA A 77 -7.43 9.48 5.69
N LEU A 78 -8.29 10.07 6.53
CA LEU A 78 -9.43 10.84 6.02
C LEU A 78 -9.00 12.12 5.28
N PHE A 79 -8.10 12.92 5.86
CA PHE A 79 -7.73 14.22 5.30
C PHE A 79 -6.24 14.30 4.95
N ASN A 80 -5.92 15.10 3.94
CA ASN A 80 -4.53 15.51 3.68
C ASN A 80 -4.01 16.36 4.84
N GLU A 81 -2.88 15.98 5.41
CA GLU A 81 -2.30 16.60 6.59
C GLU A 81 -1.06 17.43 6.23
N SER A 82 -1.28 18.65 5.73
CA SER A 82 -0.20 19.54 5.26
C SER A 82 0.83 19.91 6.32
N LYS A 83 0.49 19.79 7.60
CA LYS A 83 1.35 20.10 8.75
C LYS A 83 2.25 18.94 9.18
N LYS A 84 2.15 17.76 8.54
CA LYS A 84 3.09 16.67 8.82
C LYS A 84 4.51 17.05 8.41
N PHE A 85 5.43 16.82 9.35
CA PHE A 85 6.86 17.01 9.17
C PHE A 85 7.45 15.76 8.54
N GLY A 86 8.34 15.92 7.56
CA GLY A 86 8.93 14.79 6.84
C GLY A 86 8.71 14.87 5.35
N LEU A 87 8.69 13.70 4.70
CA LEU A 87 8.58 13.56 3.26
C LEU A 87 7.24 14.12 2.76
N THR A 88 7.23 14.73 1.57
CA THR A 88 6.02 15.30 0.94
C THR A 88 4.87 14.29 0.84
N LEU A 89 5.19 12.99 0.72
CA LEU A 89 4.21 11.90 0.69
C LEU A 89 3.33 11.85 1.95
N GLU A 90 3.89 12.16 3.13
CA GLU A 90 3.14 12.13 4.40
C GLU A 90 1.99 13.15 4.46
N ARG A 91 2.03 14.16 3.60
CA ARG A 91 1.02 15.22 3.54
C ARG A 91 -0.17 14.88 2.64
N ASN A 92 -0.11 13.80 1.87
CA ASN A 92 -1.03 13.51 0.76
C ASN A 92 -1.71 12.12 0.83
N PHE A 93 -1.81 11.51 2.01
CA PHE A 93 -2.52 10.23 2.22
C PHE A 93 -4.04 10.35 2.40
N GLY A 94 -4.59 11.56 2.36
CA GLY A 94 -6.00 11.83 2.62
C GLY A 94 -6.93 11.38 1.50
N LEU A 95 -8.06 10.80 1.87
CA LEU A 95 -9.19 10.57 0.96
C LEU A 95 -9.90 11.88 0.57
N PHE A 96 -9.75 12.92 1.41
CA PHE A 96 -10.33 14.24 1.24
C PHE A 96 -9.27 15.34 1.43
N TYR A 97 -9.45 16.46 0.73
CA TYR A 97 -8.80 17.70 1.08
C TYR A 97 -9.36 18.28 2.39
N PRO A 98 -8.66 19.20 3.07
CA PRO A 98 -9.18 19.84 4.29
C PRO A 98 -10.50 20.59 4.11
N ASN A 99 -10.88 20.91 2.86
CA ASN A 99 -12.17 21.51 2.50
C ASN A 99 -13.26 20.47 2.18
N GLU A 100 -13.07 19.21 2.59
CA GLU A 100 -13.98 18.08 2.42
C GLU A 100 -14.23 17.64 0.96
N LYS A 101 -13.54 18.24 -0.01
CA LYS A 101 -13.57 17.74 -1.39
C LYS A 101 -12.82 16.42 -1.47
N LYS A 102 -13.40 15.43 -2.16
CA LYS A 102 -12.77 14.14 -2.42
C LYS A 102 -11.48 14.33 -3.23
N VAL A 103 -10.43 13.58 -2.86
CA VAL A 103 -9.21 13.43 -3.66
C VAL A 103 -9.40 12.32 -4.69
N TYR A 104 -10.08 11.23 -4.29
CA TYR A 104 -10.36 10.08 -5.15
C TYR A 104 -11.87 9.92 -5.35
N ASP A 105 -12.29 9.60 -6.58
CA ASP A 105 -13.67 9.26 -6.86
C ASP A 105 -13.96 7.79 -6.51
N ILE A 106 -13.97 7.51 -5.20
CA ILE A 106 -14.37 6.22 -4.66
C ILE A 106 -15.74 6.34 -3.98
N SER A 107 -16.56 5.29 -4.11
CA SER A 107 -17.84 5.22 -3.42
C SER A 107 -17.65 4.63 -2.03
N PHE A 108 -18.13 5.35 -1.02
CA PHE A 108 -18.10 4.91 0.38
C PHE A 108 -19.38 4.16 0.80
N THR A 109 -20.25 3.83 -0.15
CA THR A 109 -21.45 3.04 0.11
C THR A 109 -21.24 1.60 -0.33
N ALA A 110 -21.77 0.64 0.42
CA ALA A 110 -21.67 -0.78 0.07
C ALA A 110 -22.21 -1.05 -1.35
N LYS A 111 -23.30 -0.38 -1.75
CA LYS A 111 -23.89 -0.50 -3.08
C LYS A 111 -22.97 0.07 -4.18
N GLY A 112 -22.41 1.24 -3.96
CA GLY A 112 -21.52 1.88 -4.92
C GLY A 112 -20.19 1.14 -5.07
N LEU A 113 -19.65 0.58 -3.99
CA LEU A 113 -18.42 -0.22 -4.04
C LEU A 113 -18.60 -1.52 -4.83
N LYS A 114 -19.76 -2.20 -4.70
CA LYS A 114 -20.10 -3.39 -5.51
C LYS A 114 -20.14 -3.09 -7.01
N SER A 115 -20.42 -1.83 -7.37
CA SER A 115 -20.53 -1.38 -8.77
C SER A 115 -19.25 -0.71 -9.26
N TYR A 116 -18.26 -0.49 -8.37
CA TYR A 116 -17.02 0.19 -8.71
C TYR A 116 -16.17 -0.71 -9.61
N LYS A 117 -16.07 -0.32 -10.89
CA LYS A 117 -15.03 -0.80 -11.79
C LYS A 117 -13.97 0.29 -11.80
N GLY A 118 -12.85 0.05 -11.13
CA GLY A 118 -11.71 0.96 -11.21
C GLY A 118 -11.31 1.09 -12.67
N ASP A 119 -11.46 2.28 -13.25
CA ASP A 119 -10.88 2.54 -14.56
C ASP A 119 -9.36 2.48 -14.37
N HIS A 120 -8.71 1.55 -15.08
CA HIS A 120 -7.28 1.30 -14.97
C HIS A 120 -6.45 2.35 -15.71
N SER A 121 -6.92 3.60 -15.75
CA SER A 121 -6.19 4.72 -16.30
C SER A 121 -4.97 4.99 -15.41
N GLN A 122 -3.81 4.71 -16.02
CA GLN A 122 -2.47 4.93 -15.52
C GLN A 122 -2.41 6.28 -14.77
N ALA A 123 -2.15 6.24 -13.46
CA ALA A 123 -1.88 7.47 -12.73
C ALA A 123 -0.73 8.17 -13.44
N SER A 124 -1.01 9.32 -14.04
CA SER A 124 -0.01 10.19 -14.67
C SER A 124 0.86 10.77 -13.57
N GLY A 125 1.78 9.97 -13.05
CA GLY A 125 2.92 10.44 -12.28
C GLY A 125 3.77 11.27 -13.22
N GLY A 126 3.72 12.60 -13.05
CA GLY A 126 4.67 13.49 -13.72
C GLY A 126 6.07 13.03 -13.36
N GLU A 127 6.82 12.59 -14.37
CA GLU A 127 8.26 12.38 -14.27
C GLU A 127 8.92 13.72 -13.93
N GLN A 128 9.10 14.01 -12.65
CA GLN A 128 10.05 15.01 -12.25
C GLN A 128 11.44 14.36 -12.33
N ARG A 129 11.97 14.32 -13.56
CA ARG A 129 13.40 14.09 -13.80
C ARG A 129 14.19 15.10 -12.99
N VAL A 130 14.88 14.62 -11.97
CA VAL A 130 15.89 15.39 -11.25
C VAL A 130 16.99 15.73 -12.25
N SER A 131 17.04 17.01 -12.63
CA SER A 131 18.15 17.60 -13.37
C SER A 131 19.37 17.63 -12.45
N THR A 132 20.27 16.67 -12.59
CA THR A 132 21.62 16.74 -12.04
C THR A 132 22.40 17.82 -12.79
N GLY A 133 22.59 18.98 -12.15
CA GLY A 133 23.48 20.02 -12.64
C GLY A 133 24.93 19.55 -12.56
N SER A 134 25.55 19.33 -13.71
CA SER A 134 26.99 19.06 -13.85
C SER A 134 27.75 20.37 -13.65
N SER A 135 28.44 20.54 -12.51
CA SER A 135 29.44 21.60 -12.36
C SER A 135 30.74 21.13 -13.01
N ASN A 136 31.02 21.64 -14.21
CA ASN A 136 32.29 21.42 -14.90
C ASN A 136 33.41 22.20 -14.19
N GLY A 137 34.48 21.50 -13.85
CA GLY A 137 35.78 22.10 -13.55
C GLY A 137 36.63 22.25 -14.82
N GLN A 138 37.17 23.44 -15.02
CA GLN A 138 38.31 23.86 -15.86
C GLN A 138 38.25 25.40 -15.87
N THR A 139 39.26 26.20 -15.53
CA THR A 139 40.73 26.09 -15.56
C THR A 139 41.31 26.98 -14.47
#